data_AF-A0A0Q4IXM4-F1
#
_entry.id   AF-A0A0Q4IXM4-F1
#
_cell.length_a   1.000
_cell.length_b   1.000
_cell.length_c   1.000
_cell.angle_alpha   90.00
_cell.angle_beta   90.00
_cell.angle_gamma   90.00
#
_symmetry.space_group_name_H-M   'P 1'
#
loop_
_entity.id
_entity.type
_entity.pdbx_description
1 polymer ?
#
loop_
_entity_poly.entity_id
_entity_poly.type
_entity_poly.pdbx_seq_one_letter_code
_entity_poly.pdbx_strand_id
1 'polypeptide(L)' 'MKRAPRKVLIILALVILAALAWHFGLFRAGDCMVQGGSWNWDNGFCRLDSLPARAPDAP' A
#
# COMPACT_ATOMS: atom_id res chain seq x y z
N MET A 1 18.24 -15.42 30.95
CA MET A 1 18.33 -14.74 29.64
C MET A 1 17.88 -13.29 29.82
N LYS A 2 18.72 -12.32 29.43
CA LYS A 2 18.42 -10.88 29.57
C LYS A 2 17.27 -10.54 28.62
N ARG A 3 16.07 -10.27 29.15
CA ARG A 3 14.90 -9.92 28.33
C ARG A 3 15.28 -8.71 27.49
N ALA A 4 15.26 -8.85 26.16
CA ALA A 4 15.36 -7.70 25.28
C ALA A 4 14.31 -6.67 25.73
N PRO A 5 14.68 -5.39 25.89
CA PRO A 5 13.74 -4.39 26.36
C PRO A 5 12.56 -4.36 25.38
N ARG A 6 11.34 -4.57 25.88
CA ARG A 6 10.11 -4.69 25.08
C ARG A 6 9.97 -3.62 23.99
N LYS A 7 10.48 -2.41 24.26
CA LYS A 7 10.53 -1.28 23.31
C LYS A 7 11.34 -1.60 22.05
N VAL A 8 12.48 -2.28 22.16
CA VAL A 8 13.32 -2.66 21.02
C VAL A 8 12.61 -3.70 20.15
N LEU A 9 11.91 -4.66 20.74
CA LEU A 9 11.11 -5.63 19.96
C LEU A 9 9.98 -4.95 19.19
N ILE A 10 9.31 -3.96 19.80
CA ILE A 10 8.26 -3.18 19.13
C ILE A 10 8.84 -2.39 17.94
N ILE A 11 9.96 -1.69 18.15
CA ILE A 11 10.62 -0.94 17.08
C ILE A 11 11.02 -1.87 15.94
N LEU A 12 11.63 -3.01 16.26
CA LEU A 12 12.04 -4.00 15.28
C LEU A 12 10.83 -4.50 14.47
N ALA A 13 9.72 -4.80 15.13
CA ALA A 13 8.49 -5.21 14.47
C ALA A 13 7.95 -4.13 13.51
N LEU A 14 7.92 -2.86 13.93
CA LEU A 14 7.47 -1.76 13.07
C LEU A 14 8.36 -1.57 11.85
N VAL A 15 9.69 -1.66 12.02
CA VAL A 15 10.65 -1.56 10.90
C VAL A 15 10.44 -2.70 9.90
N ILE A 16 10.25 -3.93 10.39
CA ILE A 16 9.98 -5.09 9.53
C ILE A 16 8.67 -4.89 8.75
N LEU A 17 7.60 -4.45 9.43
CA LEU A 17 6.31 -4.20 8.78
C LEU A 17 6.41 -3.10 7.72
N ALA A 18 7.12 -2.01 8.00
CA ALA A 18 7.34 -0.93 7.04
C ALA A 18 8.15 -1.39 5.81
N ALA A 19 9.19 -2.20 6.03
CA ALA A 19 10.00 -2.77 4.96
C ALA A 19 9.19 -3.72 4.07
N LEU A 20 8.35 -4.57 4.66
CA LEU A 20 7.43 -5.44 3.93
C LEU A 20 6.41 -4.61 3.14
N ALA A 21 5.81 -3.59 3.75
CA ALA A 21 4.87 -2.71 3.08
C ALA A 21 5.50 -1.99 1.87
N TRP A 22 6.76 -1.58 1.99
CA TRP A 22 7.52 -1.02 0.87
C TRP A 22 7.81 -2.05 -0.21
N HIS A 23 8.33 -3.23 0.16
CA HIS A 23 8.73 -4.28 -0.77
C HIS A 23 7.55 -4.77 -1.62
N PHE A 24 6.39 -4.94 -0.99
CA PHE A 24 5.16 -5.30 -1.67
C PHE A 24 4.37 -4.08 -2.17
N GLY A 25 4.90 -2.86 -2.14
CA GLY A 25 4.17 -1.70 -2.66
C GLY A 25 2.77 -1.48 -2.03
N LEU A 26 2.55 -1.93 -0.80
CA LEU A 26 1.25 -1.87 -0.10
C LEU A 26 0.75 -0.42 0.04
N PHE A 27 1.65 0.55 0.15
CA PHE A 27 1.30 1.97 0.14
C PHE A 27 0.70 2.40 -1.20
N ARG A 28 1.29 1.99 -2.32
CA ARG A 28 0.77 2.30 -3.68
C ARG A 28 -0.55 1.59 -3.95
N ALA A 29 -0.66 0.33 -3.51
CA ALA A 29 -1.89 -0.43 -3.57
C ALA A 29 -3.00 0.25 -2.74
N GLY A 30 -2.66 0.72 -1.53
CA GLY A 30 -3.55 1.49 -0.66
C GLY A 30 -4.04 2.78 -1.31
N ASP A 31 -3.13 3.61 -1.83
CA ASP A 31 -3.46 4.85 -2.51
C ASP A 31 -4.36 4.61 -3.74
N CYS A 32 -4.13 3.50 -4.46
CA CYS A 32 -4.98 3.08 -5.57
C CYS A 32 -6.41 2.76 -5.11
N MET A 33 -6.56 1.99 -4.04
CA MET A 33 -7.88 1.64 -3.49
C MET A 33 -8.62 2.86 -2.93
N VAL A 34 -7.90 3.78 -2.27
CA VAL A 34 -8.48 5.04 -1.76
C VAL A 34 -8.99 5.92 -2.92
N GLN A 35 -8.35 5.85 -4.08
CA GLN A 35 -8.80 6.53 -5.31
C GLN A 35 -9.92 5.77 -6.06
N GLY A 36 -10.37 4.63 -5.55
CA GLY A 36 -11.42 3.80 -6.17
C GLY A 36 -10.93 2.92 -7.32
N GLY A 37 -9.62 2.81 -7.50
CA GLY A 37 -9.00 1.85 -8.41
C GLY A 37 -8.81 0.47 -7.78
N SER A 38 -8.40 -0.50 -8.59
CA SER A 38 -7.96 -1.82 -8.13
C SER A 38 -6.47 -2.01 -8.40
N TRP A 39 -5.74 -2.53 -7.42
CA TRP A 39 -4.31 -2.76 -7.57
C TRP A 39 -4.04 -4.07 -8.31
N ASN A 40 -3.28 -4.02 -9.41
CA ASN A 40 -2.84 -5.20 -10.13
C ASN A 40 -1.46 -5.63 -9.61
N TRP A 41 -1.44 -6.72 -8.83
CA TRP A 41 -0.23 -7.29 -8.25
C TRP A 41 0.74 -7.88 -9.28
N ASP A 42 0.23 -8.43 -10.39
CA ASP A 42 1.04 -9.08 -11.43
C ASP A 42 1.89 -8.07 -12.22
N ASN A 43 1.34 -6.88 -12.45
CA ASN A 43 1.99 -5.85 -13.28
C ASN A 43 2.42 -4.61 -12.50
N GLY A 44 2.09 -4.52 -11.21
CA GLY A 44 2.50 -3.42 -10.33
C GLY A 44 1.91 -2.06 -10.68
N PHE A 45 0.70 -2.01 -11.26
CA PHE A 45 0.01 -0.76 -11.58
C PHE A 45 -1.40 -0.67 -10.95
N CYS A 46 -1.87 0.56 -10.79
CA CYS A 46 -3.25 0.85 -10.40
C CYS A 46 -4.18 0.82 -11.62
N ARG A 47 -5.25 0.04 -11.57
CA ARG A 47 -6.31 0.00 -12.58
C ARG A 47 -7.44 0.92 -12.18
N LEU A 48 -7.74 1.88 -13.04
CA LEU A 48 -8.87 2.79 -12.88
C LEU A 48 -10.11 2.34 -13.66
N ASP A 49 -10.05 1.19 -14.34
CA ASP A 49 -11.13 0.64 -15.17
C ASP A 49 -12.42 0.37 -14.38
N SER A 50 -12.33 0.26 -13.05
CA SER A 50 -13.48 0.13 -12.14
C SER A 50 -14.20 1.45 -11.88
N LEU A 51 -13.61 2.59 -12.24
CA LEU A 51 -14.23 3.90 -12.07
C LEU A 51 -15.14 4.20 -13.26
N PRO A 52 -16.32 4.81 -13.03
CA PRO A 52 -17.15 5.29 -14.12
C PRO A 52 -16.33 6.28 -14.96
N ALA A 53 -16.37 6.11 -16.28
CA ALA A 53 -15.67 6.99 -17.20
C ALA A 53 -16.00 8.44 -16.85
N ARG A 54 -14.95 9.25 -16.61
CA ARG A 54 -15.11 10.68 -16.39
C ARG A 54 -15.90 11.23 -17.58
N ALA A 55 -17.01 11.90 -17.30
CA ALA A 55 -17.78 12.57 -18.35
C ALA A 55 -16.83 13.48 -19.15
N PRO A 56 -16.90 13.48 -20.50
CA PRO A 56 -16.04 14.34 -21.30
C PRO A 56 -16.23 15.78 -20.84
N ASP A 57 -15.12 16.49 -20.65
CA ASP A 57 -15.16 17.90 -20.31
C ASP A 57 -15.98 18.59 -21.42
N ALA A 58 -17.14 19.15 -21.04
CA ALA A 58 -18.03 19.80 -22.00
C ALA A 58 -17.27 20.93 -22.71
N PRO A 59 -17.49 21.11 -24.03
CA PRO A 59 -16.73 22.05 -24.86
C PRO A 59 -16.85 23.50 -24.40
#